data_AF-A0A6I4UA13-F1
#
_entry.id   AF-A0A6I4UA13-F1
#
_cell.length_a   1.000
_cell.length_b   1.000
_cell.length_c   1.000
_cell.angle_alpha   90.00
_cell.angle_beta   90.00
_cell.angle_gamma   90.00
#
_symmetry.space_group_name_H-M   'P 1'
#
loop_
_entity.id
_entity.type
_entity.pdbx_description
1 polymer ?
#
loop_
_entity_poly.entity_id
_entity_poly.type
_entity_poly.pdbx_seq_one_letter_code
_entity_poly.pdbx_strand_id
1 'polypeptide(L)' 'MAKTEDLRQKSDDQLSEELTTLKREQFNLRFQAATNQLEAPARIREVRRTIAKIKTLQSERSRSAEAKA' A
#
# COMPACT_ATOMS: atom_id res chain seq x y z
N MET A 1 9.31 6.90 -0.57
CA MET A 1 8.92 5.46 -0.42
C MET A 1 8.99 4.99 1.03
N ALA A 2 7.95 4.29 1.52
CA ALA A 2 7.95 3.66 2.85
C ALA A 2 8.90 2.46 2.90
N LYS A 3 9.67 2.33 3.99
CA LYS A 3 10.54 1.18 4.23
C LYS A 3 9.69 0.00 4.70
N THR A 4 10.13 -1.19 4.36
CA THR A 4 9.44 -2.45 4.71
C THR A 4 9.39 -2.66 6.22
N GLU A 5 10.44 -2.27 6.93
CA GLU A 5 10.56 -2.32 8.38
C GLU A 5 9.44 -1.51 9.06
N ASP A 6 9.17 -0.29 8.58
CA ASP A 6 8.13 0.58 9.13
C ASP A 6 6.73 -0.06 8.98
N LEU A 7 6.49 -0.77 7.88
CA LEU A 7 5.22 -1.46 7.63
C LEU A 7 5.08 -2.72 8.51
N ARG A 8 6.19 -3.39 8.85
CA ARG A 8 6.17 -4.57 9.72
C ARG A 8 5.82 -4.23 11.17
N GLN A 9 6.15 -3.02 11.62
CA GLN A 9 5.84 -2.55 12.97
C GLN A 9 4.34 -2.21 13.16
N LYS A 10 3.59 -2.04 12.08
CA LYS A 10 2.15 -1.72 12.13
C LYS A 10 1.30 -2.94 12.46
N SER A 11 0.18 -2.72 13.16
CA SER A 11 -0.85 -3.73 13.37
C SER A 11 -1.59 -4.06 12.08
N ASP A 12 -2.33 -5.17 12.05
CA ASP A 12 -3.13 -5.56 10.87
C ASP A 12 -4.23 -4.53 10.54
N ASP A 13 -4.82 -3.91 11.56
CA ASP A 13 -5.81 -2.85 11.40
C ASP A 13 -5.18 -1.59 10.79
N GLN A 14 -4.02 -1.17 11.29
CA GLN A 14 -3.26 -0.03 10.76
C GLN A 14 -2.84 -0.25 9.31
N LEU A 15 -2.41 -1.47 8.96
CA LEU A 15 -2.09 -1.84 7.59
C LEU A 15 -3.32 -1.80 6.68
N SER A 16 -4.48 -2.19 7.18
CA SER A 16 -5.75 -2.17 6.43
C SER A 16 -6.26 -0.75 6.20
N GLU A 17 -6.13 0.12 7.20
CA GLU A 17 -6.45 1.54 7.08
C GLU A 17 -5.53 2.24 6.07
N GLU A 18 -4.21 2.03 6.19
CA GLU A 18 -3.24 2.60 5.26
C GLU A 18 -3.43 2.10 3.82
N LEU A 19 -3.76 0.82 3.65
CA LEU A 19 -4.12 0.25 2.35
C LEU A 19 -5.31 0.97 1.72
N THR A 20 -6.32 1.30 2.52
CA THR A 20 -7.52 2.01 2.07
C THR A 20 -7.18 3.44 1.63
N THR A 21 -6.38 4.14 2.43
CA THR A 21 -5.89 5.48 2.12
C THR A 21 -5.06 5.50 0.83
N LEU A 22 -4.12 4.56 0.68
CA LEU A 22 -3.29 4.46 -0.53
C LEU A 22 -4.10 4.11 -1.78
N LYS A 23 -5.16 3.31 -1.68
CA LYS A 23 -6.07 3.04 -2.81
C LYS A 23 -6.83 4.28 -3.24
N ARG A 24 -7.29 5.10 -2.30
CA ARG A 24 -7.93 6.40 -2.61
C ARG A 24 -6.94 7.35 -3.28
N GLU A 25 -5.72 7.43 -2.77
CA GLU A 25 -4.65 8.21 -3.40
C GLU A 25 -4.35 7.71 -4.82
N GLN A 26 -4.24 6.39 -5.02
CA GLN A 26 -4.03 5.81 -6.34
C GLN A 26 -5.14 6.18 -7.33
N PHE A 27 -6.40 6.17 -6.89
CA PHE A 27 -7.53 6.59 -7.70
C PHE A 27 -7.40 8.06 -8.11
N ASN A 28 -7.11 8.95 -7.15
CA ASN A 28 -6.92 10.37 -7.41
C ASN A 28 -5.76 10.63 -8.38
N LEU A 29 -4.63 9.93 -8.23
CA LEU A 29 -3.49 10.05 -9.14
C LEU A 29 -3.84 9.57 -10.56
N ARG A 30 -4.67 8.52 -10.70
CA ARG A 30 -5.16 8.07 -12.01
C ARG A 30 -6.08 9.10 -12.65
N PHE A 31 -6.93 9.76 -11.84
CA PHE A 31 -7.79 10.83 -12.30
C PHE A 31 -6.98 12.04 -12.77
N GLN A 32 -6.00 12.51 -11.98
CA GLN A 32 -5.08 13.59 -12.34
C GLN A 32 -4.28 13.28 -13.61
N ALA A 33 -3.83 12.03 -13.77
CA ALA A 33 -3.16 11.59 -14.98
C ALA A 33 -4.06 11.70 -16.22
N ALA A 34 -5.35 11.35 -16.09
CA ALA A 34 -6.31 11.44 -17.18
C ALA A 34 -6.68 12.89 -17.54
N THR A 35 -6.65 13.81 -16.58
CA THR A 35 -6.91 15.25 -16.81
C THR A 35 -5.66 16.06 -17.16
N ASN A 36 -4.50 15.41 -17.33
CA ASN A 36 -3.20 16.06 -17.55
C ASN A 36 -2.79 17.05 -16.44
N GLN A 37 -3.25 16.84 -15.21
CA GLN A 37 -2.94 17.68 -14.03
C GLN A 37 -1.98 16.98 -13.06
N LEU A 38 -1.25 15.97 -13.53
CA LEU A 38 -0.37 15.17 -12.69
C LEU A 38 0.99 15.85 -12.51
N GLU A 39 1.23 16.39 -11.32
CA GLU A 39 2.50 17.07 -11.00
C GLU A 39 3.62 16.10 -10.58
N ALA A 40 3.28 14.94 -10.00
CA ALA A 40 4.26 14.00 -9.44
C ALA A 40 4.12 12.56 -9.99
N PRO A 41 4.57 12.27 -11.23
CA PRO A 41 4.45 10.93 -11.84
C PRO A 41 5.15 9.82 -11.05
N ALA A 42 6.26 10.13 -10.38
CA ALA A 42 6.97 9.18 -9.53
C ALA A 42 6.07 8.62 -8.40
N ARG A 43 5.13 9.42 -7.91
CA ARG A 43 4.23 9.06 -6.81
C ARG A 43 3.34 7.87 -7.15
N ILE A 44 2.91 7.73 -8.41
CA ILE A 44 2.13 6.57 -8.89
C ILE A 44 2.90 5.27 -8.62
N ARG A 45 4.20 5.26 -8.94
CA ARG A 45 5.06 4.08 -8.74
C ARG A 45 5.25 3.79 -7.26
N GLU A 46 5.42 4.83 -6.44
CA GLU A 46 5.56 4.69 -4.99
C GLU A 46 4.31 4.08 -4.37
N VAL A 47 3.14 4.68 -4.62
CA VAL A 47 1.84 4.21 -4.07
C VAL A 47 1.58 2.77 -4.48
N ARG A 48 1.78 2.42 -5.75
CA ARG A 48 1.64 1.04 -6.24
C ARG A 48 2.55 0.06 -5.50
N ARG A 49 3.81 0.45 -5.27
CA ARG A 49 4.79 -0.40 -4.56
C ARG A 49 4.45 -0.54 -3.08
N THR A 50 4.02 0.52 -2.42
CA THR A 50 3.62 0.46 -1.01
C THR A 50 2.39 -0.43 -0.82
N ILE A 51 1.38 -0.32 -1.70
CA ILE A 51 0.21 -1.23 -1.71
C ILE A 51 0.64 -2.68 -1.86
N ALA A 52 1.56 -2.97 -2.79
CA ALA A 52 2.06 -4.33 -2.99
C ALA A 52 2.75 -4.88 -1.73
N LYS A 53 3.63 -4.09 -1.11
CA LYS A 53 4.31 -4.47 0.14
C LYS A 53 3.32 -4.78 1.27
N ILE A 54 2.31 -3.94 1.47
CA ILE A 54 1.29 -4.17 2.51
C ILE A 54 0.55 -5.49 2.27
N LYS A 55 0.10 -5.73 1.04
CA LYS A 55 -0.59 -6.99 0.69
C LYS A 55 0.30 -8.23 0.89
N THR A 56 1.58 -8.12 0.54
CA THR A 56 2.55 -9.19 0.79
C THR A 56 2.67 -9.48 2.29
N LEU A 57 2.83 -8.46 3.13
CA LEU A 57 2.91 -8.63 4.59
C LEU A 57 1.63 -9.25 5.17
N GLN A 58 0.45 -8.82 4.71
CA GLN A 58 -0.82 -9.41 5.14
C GLN A 58 -0.90 -10.90 4.77
N SER A 59 -0.44 -11.27 3.57
CA SER A 59 -0.40 -12.68 3.15
C SER A 59 0.66 -13.49 3.89
N GLU A 60 1.82 -12.91 4.21
CA GLU A 60 2.84 -13.55 5.05
C GLU A 60 2.28 -13.84 6.45
N ARG A 61 1.58 -12.86 7.05
CA ARG A 61 0.93 -13.01 8.36
C ARG A 61 -0.15 -14.10 8.33
N SER A 62 -1.02 -14.12 7.31
CA SER A 62 -2.07 -15.15 7.21
C SER A 62 -1.48 -16.56 7.10
N ARG A 63 -0.48 -16.76 6.23
CA ARG A 63 0.21 -18.06 6.08
C ARG A 63 0.90 -18.48 7.37
N SER A 64 1.49 -17.55 8.11
CA SER A 64 2.14 -17.85 9.38
C SER A 64 1.15 -18.23 10.48
N ALA A 65 -0.08 -17.70 10.44
CA ALA A 65 -1.14 -18.07 11.36
C ALA A 65 -1.68 -19.47 11.04
N GLU A 66 -1.91 -19.76 9.76
CA GLU A 66 -2.33 -21.09 9.28
C GLU A 66 -1.30 -22.19 9.61
N ALA A 67 0.00 -21.90 9.50
CA ALA A 67 1.06 -22.86 9.82
C ALA A 67 1.23 -23.13 11.33
N LYS A 68 0.65 -22.29 12.19
CA LYS A 68 0.70 -22.42 13.66
C LYS A 68 -0.56 -23.05 14.26
N ALA A 69 -1.62 -23.18 13.46
CA ALA A 69 -2.87 -23.87 13.81
C ALA A 69 -2.74 -25.37 13.51
#